data_AF-A0A7Z1SEH8-F1
#
_entry.id   AF-A0A7Z1SEH8-F1
#
_cell.length_a   1.000
_cell.length_b   1.000
_cell.length_c   1.000
_cell.angle_alpha   90.00
_cell.angle_beta   90.00
_cell.angle_gamma   90.00
#
_symmetry.space_group_name_H-M   'P 1'
#
loop_
_entity.id
_entity.type
_entity.pdbx_description
1 polymer ?
#
loop_
_entity_poly.entity_id
_entity_poly.type
_entity_poly.pdbx_seq_one_letter_code
_entity_poly.pdbx_strand_id
1 'polypeptide(L)' 'QALLEKTGNPNVIFEHCLPSFHNAETKIGQQIYEKYGISEMEVTDDVFESKASVVFKEAENRMHTIKAVMVATLGEF' A
#
# COMPACT_ATOMS: atom_id res chain seq x y z
N GLN A 1 7.37 14.99 0.48
CA GLN A 1 7.41 13.55 0.84
C GLN A 1 8.72 13.23 1.52
N ALA A 2 8.91 13.72 2.75
CA ALA A 2 10.25 13.81 3.37
C ALA A 2 10.99 12.47 3.52
N LEU A 3 10.28 11.36 3.74
CA LEU A 3 10.91 10.04 3.84
C LEU A 3 11.34 9.49 2.47
N LEU A 4 10.51 9.66 1.43
CA LEU A 4 10.86 9.23 0.06
C LEU A 4 12.05 10.03 -0.48
N GLU A 5 12.09 11.34 -0.24
CA GLU A 5 13.19 12.22 -0.64
C GLU A 5 14.54 11.80 -0.03
N LYS A 6 14.53 11.31 1.22
CA LYS A 6 15.73 10.81 1.91
C LYS A 6 16.35 9.58 1.26
N THR A 7 15.63 8.87 0.40
CA THR A 7 16.20 7.74 -0.35
C THR A 7 17.23 8.18 -1.39
N GLY A 8 17.20 9.46 -1.82
CA GLY A 8 18.04 9.97 -2.89
C GLY A 8 17.78 9.33 -4.26
N ASN A 9 16.72 8.52 -4.39
CA ASN A 9 16.38 7.80 -5.60
C ASN A 9 15.17 8.46 -6.29
N PRO A 10 15.34 9.08 -7.47
CA PRO A 10 14.23 9.72 -8.19
C PRO A 10 13.17 8.71 -8.68
N ASN A 11 13.50 7.42 -8.72
CA ASN A 11 12.59 6.34 -9.14
C ASN A 11 12.12 5.49 -7.94
N VAL A 12 12.15 6.04 -6.72
CA VAL A 12 11.61 5.33 -5.55
C VAL A 12 10.13 5.04 -5.77
N ILE A 13 9.74 3.81 -5.43
CA ILE A 13 8.35 3.40 -5.38
C ILE A 13 7.94 3.15 -3.93
N PHE A 14 6.66 3.33 -3.65
CA PHE A 14 6.02 2.99 -2.39
C PHE A 14 5.10 1.78 -2.61
N GLU A 15 5.26 0.78 -1.74
CA GLU A 15 4.50 -0.46 -1.71
C GLU A 15 3.87 -0.64 -0.32
N HIS A 16 2.74 -1.34 -0.29
CA HIS A 16 1.98 -1.64 0.92
C HIS A 16 0.97 -2.76 0.61
N CYS A 17 0.98 -3.82 1.41
CA CYS A 17 0.19 -5.03 1.14
C CYS A 17 -1.34 -4.89 1.28
N LEU A 18 -1.80 -3.77 1.85
CA LEU A 18 -3.19 -3.39 2.13
C LEU A 18 -3.89 -4.27 3.19
N PRO A 19 -4.93 -3.76 3.89
CA PRO A 19 -5.44 -2.37 3.88
C PRO A 19 -4.48 -1.39 4.56
N SER A 20 -4.60 -0.09 4.25
CA SER A 20 -3.76 0.98 4.81
C SER A 20 -4.60 2.06 5.50
N PHE A 21 -4.10 2.65 6.58
CA PHE A 21 -4.62 3.83 7.28
C PHE A 21 -3.90 5.11 6.79
N HIS A 22 -4.14 5.46 5.53
CA HIS A 22 -3.60 6.66 4.91
C HIS A 22 -4.47 7.91 5.09
N ASN A 23 -5.73 7.76 5.54
CA ASN A 23 -6.64 8.84 5.88
C ASN A 23 -7.73 8.41 6.90
N ALA A 24 -8.61 9.34 7.28
CA ALA A 24 -9.68 9.12 8.27
C ALA A 24 -11.06 8.81 7.65
N GLU A 25 -11.15 8.47 6.36
CA GLU A 25 -12.44 8.29 5.64
C GLU A 25 -13.11 6.93 5.92
N THR A 26 -12.43 6.05 6.64
CA THR A 26 -13.01 4.78 7.10
C THR A 26 -13.58 4.91 8.50
N LYS A 27 -14.53 4.04 8.87
CA LYS A 27 -15.11 4.01 10.22
C LYS A 27 -14.03 3.87 11.31
N ILE A 28 -13.00 3.06 11.06
CA ILE A 28 -11.89 2.87 12.02
C ILE A 28 -10.99 4.10 12.03
N GLY A 29 -10.66 4.66 10.86
CA GLY A 29 -9.87 5.89 10.74
C GLY A 29 -10.51 7.05 11.50
N GLN A 30 -11.83 7.24 11.36
CA GLN A 30 -12.56 8.28 12.08
C GLN A 30 -12.54 8.06 13.61
N GLN A 31 -12.69 6.82 14.09
CA GLN A 31 -12.59 6.50 15.52
C GLN A 31 -11.20 6.80 16.10
N ILE A 32 -10.15 6.51 15.33
CA ILE A 32 -8.77 6.82 15.71
C ILE A 32 -8.55 8.33 15.77
N TYR A 33 -9.08 9.06 14.79
CA TYR A 33 -9.03 10.52 14.76
C TYR A 33 -9.76 11.14 15.96
N GLU A 34 -10.98 10.71 16.27
CA GLU A 34 -11.74 11.21 17.42
C GLU A 34 -11.03 10.94 18.76
N LYS A 35 -10.37 9.79 18.90
CA LYS A 35 -9.73 9.38 20.14
C LYS A 35 -8.33 9.97 20.33
N TYR A 36 -7.56 10.12 19.25
CA TYR A 36 -6.14 10.44 19.32
C TYR A 36 -5.73 11.66 18.48
N GLY A 37 -6.62 12.22 17.66
CA GLY A 37 -6.33 13.32 16.75
C GLY A 37 -5.43 12.92 15.57
N ILE A 38 -5.31 11.62 15.28
CA ILE A 38 -4.45 11.07 14.22
C ILE A 38 -5.30 10.70 13.01
N SER A 39 -5.03 11.34 11.87
CA SER A 39 -5.76 11.10 10.60
C SER A 39 -5.03 10.16 9.65
N GLU A 40 -3.71 10.01 9.78
CA GLU A 40 -2.85 9.20 8.92
C GLU A 40 -1.84 8.48 9.82
N MET A 41 -1.55 7.20 9.57
CA MET A 41 -0.74 6.38 10.47
C MET A 41 0.58 5.92 9.84
N GLU A 42 0.59 4.78 9.15
CA GLU A 42 1.81 4.20 8.58
C GLU A 42 2.27 4.87 7.28
N VAL A 43 1.36 5.58 6.60
CA VAL A 43 1.64 6.34 5.39
C VAL A 43 0.71 7.56 5.35
N THR A 44 1.18 8.67 4.80
CA THR A 44 0.37 9.87 4.54
C THR A 44 -0.41 9.71 3.23
N ASP A 45 -1.57 10.34 3.11
CA ASP A 45 -2.39 10.35 1.88
C ASP A 45 -1.58 10.87 0.68
N ASP A 46 -0.77 11.91 0.92
CA ASP A 46 0.19 12.50 -0.03
C ASP A 46 1.22 11.52 -0.62
N VAL A 47 1.50 10.41 0.06
CA VAL A 47 2.40 9.35 -0.44
C VAL A 47 1.58 8.25 -1.08
N PHE A 48 0.48 7.85 -0.44
CA PHE A 48 -0.41 6.78 -0.90
C PHE A 48 -1.03 7.08 -2.27
N GLU A 49 -1.47 8.32 -2.51
CA GLU A 49 -2.08 8.78 -3.78
C GLU A 49 -1.05 9.34 -4.77
N SER A 50 0.25 9.27 -4.45
CA SER A 50 1.29 9.83 -5.30
C SER A 50 1.68 8.94 -6.47
N LYS A 51 2.40 9.51 -7.44
CA LYS A 51 2.99 8.76 -8.55
C LYS A 51 4.02 7.70 -8.14
N ALA A 52 4.58 7.80 -6.92
CA ALA A 52 5.50 6.80 -6.40
C ALA A 52 4.75 5.54 -5.93
N SER A 53 3.45 5.65 -5.62
CA SER A 53 2.64 4.55 -5.12
C SER A 53 2.32 3.54 -6.22
N VAL A 54 2.66 2.28 -5.97
CA VAL A 54 2.32 1.15 -6.84
C VAL A 54 1.47 0.09 -6.14
N VAL A 55 0.86 0.45 -4.99
CA VAL A 55 0.11 -0.46 -4.11
C VAL A 55 -1.02 -1.23 -4.81
N PHE A 56 -1.70 -0.61 -5.78
CA PHE A 56 -2.75 -1.30 -6.54
C PHE A 56 -2.20 -2.30 -7.55
N LYS A 57 -1.03 -2.02 -8.14
CA LYS A 57 -0.33 -2.98 -9.00
C LYS A 57 0.21 -4.15 -8.17
N GLU A 58 0.77 -3.88 -7.00
CA GLU A 58 1.17 -4.91 -6.03
C GLU A 58 -0.03 -5.79 -5.62
N ALA A 59 -1.17 -5.17 -5.30
CA ALA A 59 -2.40 -5.87 -4.96
C ALA A 59 -2.92 -6.76 -6.11
N GLU A 60 -2.90 -6.29 -7.36
CA GLU A 60 -3.26 -7.10 -8.53
C GLU A 60 -2.32 -8.30 -8.70
N ASN A 61 -1.01 -8.09 -8.49
CA ASN A 61 0.01 -9.13 -8.61
C ASN A 61 -0.16 -10.29 -7.63
N ARG A 62 -0.97 -10.14 -6.56
CA ARG A 62 -1.39 -11.26 -5.71
C ARG A 62 -2.10 -12.35 -6.52
N MET A 63 -2.97 -11.97 -7.46
CA MET A 63 -3.68 -12.96 -8.29
C MET A 63 -2.72 -13.70 -9.22
N HIS A 64 -1.81 -12.98 -9.87
CA HIS A 64 -0.86 -13.56 -10.82
C HIS A 64 0.15 -14.49 -10.13
N THR A 65 0.67 -14.09 -8.98
CA THR A 65 1.64 -14.91 -8.23
C THR A 65 1.01 -16.16 -7.62
N ILE A 66 -0.21 -16.05 -7.06
CA ILE A 66 -0.97 -17.23 -6.61
C ILE A 66 -1.25 -18.18 -7.78
N LYS A 67 -1.65 -17.66 -8.94
CA LYS A 67 -1.85 -18.48 -10.14
C LYS A 67 -0.58 -19.22 -10.56
N ALA A 68 0.57 -18.55 -10.54
CA ALA A 68 1.85 -19.17 -10.86
C ALA A 68 2.19 -20.32 -9.90
N VAL A 69 1.95 -20.13 -8.60
CA VAL A 69 2.10 -21.20 -7.60
C VAL A 69 1.18 -22.37 -7.92
N MET A 70 -0.11 -22.12 -8.17
CA MET A 70 -1.07 -23.17 -8.51
C MET A 70 -0.66 -23.96 -9.76
N VAL A 71 -0.24 -23.29 -10.84
CA VAL A 71 0.24 -23.94 -12.06
C VAL A 71 1.49 -24.78 -11.79
N ALA A 72 2.45 -24.26 -11.04
CA ALA A 72 3.68 -24.98 -10.74
C ALA A 72 3.47 -26.22 -9.88
N THR A 73 2.49 -26.20 -8.97
CA THR A 73 2.27 -27.29 -8.02
C THR A 73 1.17 -28.26 -8.41
N LEU A 74 0.20 -27.83 -9.21
CA LEU A 74 -1.00 -28.61 -9.56
C LEU A 74 -1.27 -28.69 -11.06
N GLY A 75 -0.45 -28.06 -11.91
CA GLY A 75 -0.56 -28.16 -13.37
C GLY A 75 -0.10 -29.51 -13.88
N GLU A 76 -0.82 -30.07 -14.85
CA GLU A 76 -0.35 -31.22 -15.63
C GLU A 76 0.47 -30.70 -16.83
N PHE A 77 1.64 -31.31 -17.06
CA PHE A 77 2.59 -30.95 -18.14
C PHE A 77 2.74 -32.10 -19.13
#